data_AF-A0A967TM66-F1
#
_entry.id   AF-A0A967TM66-F1
#
_cell.length_a   1.000
_cell.length_b   1.000
_cell.length_c   1.000
_cell.angle_alpha   90.00
_cell.angle_beta   90.00
_cell.angle_gamma   90.00
#
_symmetry.space_group_name_H-M   'P 1'
#
loop_
_entity.id
_entity.type
_entity.pdbx_description
1 polymer ?
#
loop_
_entity_poly.entity_id
_entity_poly.type
_entity_poly.pdbx_seq_one_letter_code
_entity_poly.pdbx_strand_id
1 'polypeptide(L)'
;MSTTEAPPADRARIVGAWEALSSLPPPGPGVERHEIDSLESVPGDDRATVLLLSEELLPEGGAGPLLEELPAHVAVISADEAARTAAEAAERLFLHLPGPDAPTHRTRALHAALRHSAVLAGAARTGRELERAHGELGELNRVGMALMSERDPDRLLGLILTQARRLTGSDAGSLYLVVEGEAGGRRLHFLRAQNDSLPEMPDPDFTLPLDRTSVAGYAALSGEPLILEDAYEIPGD
;
A
#
# COMPACT_ATOMS: atom_id res chain seq x y z
N MET A 1 34.55 2.43 0.47
CA MET A 1 33.25 3.04 0.79
C MET A 1 32.28 2.64 -0.30
N SER A 2 31.51 1.57 -0.11
CA SER A 2 30.45 1.19 -1.06
C SER A 2 29.33 2.19 -0.94
N THR A 3 29.11 2.98 -1.99
CA THR A 3 27.85 3.67 -2.24
C THR A 3 26.78 2.61 -2.38
N THR A 4 26.03 2.35 -1.32
CA THR A 4 24.79 1.57 -1.41
C THR A 4 23.83 2.43 -2.20
N GLU A 5 23.68 2.15 -3.49
CA GLU A 5 22.66 2.76 -4.31
C GLU A 5 21.30 2.47 -3.69
N ALA A 6 20.48 3.51 -3.52
CA ALA A 6 19.10 3.33 -3.10
C ALA A 6 18.39 2.37 -4.09
N PRO A 7 17.53 1.45 -3.60
CA PRO A 7 16.82 0.53 -4.47
C PRO A 7 16.02 1.31 -5.53
N PRO A 8 15.76 0.74 -6.72
CA PRO A 8 15.16 1.46 -7.85
C PRO A 8 13.85 2.17 -7.51
N ALA A 9 13.05 1.60 -6.59
CA ALA A 9 11.79 2.18 -6.12
C ALA A 9 11.95 3.48 -5.31
N ASP A 10 13.11 3.68 -4.66
CA ASP A 10 13.39 4.83 -3.78
C ASP A 10 14.18 5.94 -4.49
N ARG A 11 14.56 5.74 -5.76
CA ARG A 11 15.27 6.74 -6.53
C ARG A 11 14.37 7.94 -6.81
N ALA A 12 14.90 9.13 -6.62
CA ALA A 12 14.21 10.35 -7.01
C ALA A 12 14.16 10.47 -8.54
N ARG A 13 13.22 11.24 -9.08
CA ARG A 13 13.11 11.46 -10.53
C ARG A 13 12.99 12.93 -10.87
N ILE A 14 13.48 13.25 -12.06
CA ILE A 14 13.24 14.52 -12.75
C ILE A 14 12.44 14.19 -14.01
N VAL A 15 11.26 14.78 -14.14
CA VAL A 15 10.37 14.62 -15.30
C VAL A 15 10.33 15.91 -16.10
N GLY A 16 10.19 15.83 -17.41
CA GLY A 16 10.11 17.01 -18.28
C GLY A 16 10.19 16.64 -19.76
N ALA A 17 10.04 17.62 -20.65
CA ALA A 17 10.25 17.41 -22.08
C ALA A 17 11.73 17.09 -22.37
N TRP A 18 11.98 16.32 -23.44
CA TRP A 18 13.33 15.90 -23.82
C TRP A 18 14.33 17.05 -23.93
N GLU A 19 13.94 18.16 -24.56
CA GLU A 19 14.81 19.32 -24.78
C GLU A 19 15.27 19.95 -23.46
N ALA A 20 14.31 20.18 -22.55
CA ALA A 20 14.58 20.70 -21.23
C ALA A 20 15.46 19.74 -20.41
N LEU A 21 15.17 18.44 -20.41
CA LEU A 21 15.94 17.42 -19.68
C LEU A 21 17.36 17.26 -20.22
N SER A 22 17.54 17.33 -21.54
CA SER A 22 18.83 17.20 -22.21
C SER A 22 19.78 18.36 -21.85
N SER A 23 19.23 19.53 -21.53
CA SER A 23 19.99 20.68 -21.08
C SER A 23 20.50 20.59 -19.63
N LEU A 24 20.07 19.59 -18.85
CA LEU A 24 20.47 19.45 -17.46
C LEU A 24 21.86 18.82 -17.29
N PRO A 25 22.64 19.24 -16.27
CA PRO A 25 23.87 18.54 -15.90
C PRO A 25 23.56 17.09 -15.48
N PRO A 26 24.47 16.13 -15.72
CA PRO A 26 24.22 14.71 -15.47
C PRO A 26 23.70 14.49 -14.05
N PRO A 27 22.67 13.63 -13.87
CA PRO A 27 22.04 13.44 -12.58
C PRO A 27 23.04 12.87 -11.57
N GLY A 28 22.86 13.25 -10.31
CA GLY A 28 23.57 12.60 -9.19
C GLY A 28 23.15 11.12 -9.04
N PRO A 29 23.88 10.34 -8.24
CA PRO A 29 23.54 8.95 -7.97
C PRO A 29 22.13 8.85 -7.36
N GLY A 30 21.33 7.89 -7.82
CA GLY A 30 19.96 7.67 -7.34
C GLY A 30 18.92 8.67 -7.86
N VAL A 31 19.22 9.42 -8.93
CA VAL A 31 18.27 10.30 -9.63
C VAL A 31 18.08 9.84 -11.07
N GLU A 32 16.83 9.63 -11.45
CA GLU A 32 16.44 9.21 -12.80
C GLU A 32 15.84 10.39 -13.57
N ARG A 33 15.97 10.36 -14.91
CA ARG A 33 15.28 11.31 -15.80
C ARG A 33 14.20 10.56 -16.56
N HIS A 34 13.01 11.14 -16.63
CA HIS A 34 11.89 10.56 -17.34
C HIS A 34 11.28 11.59 -18.27
N GLU A 35 11.34 11.31 -19.56
CA GLU A 35 10.69 12.15 -20.57
C GLU A 35 9.17 12.01 -20.45
N ILE A 36 8.48 13.14 -20.58
CA ILE A 36 7.02 13.20 -20.65
C ILE A 36 6.63 14.11 -21.81
N ASP A 37 5.51 13.80 -22.45
CA ASP A 37 4.96 14.58 -23.57
C ASP A 37 3.83 15.54 -23.12
N SER A 38 3.33 15.37 -21.89
CA SER A 38 2.25 16.19 -21.33
C SER A 38 2.29 16.21 -19.80
N LEU A 39 1.65 17.21 -19.19
CA LEU A 39 1.51 17.30 -17.73
C LEU A 39 0.68 16.17 -17.12
N GLU A 40 -0.27 15.61 -17.88
CA GLU A 40 -1.08 14.45 -17.43
C GLU A 40 -0.22 13.18 -17.27
N SER A 41 0.94 13.14 -17.91
CA SER A 41 1.89 12.02 -17.82
C SER A 41 2.82 12.12 -16.61
N VAL A 42 2.72 13.18 -15.79
CA VAL A 42 3.48 13.27 -14.54
C VAL A 42 3.01 12.16 -13.61
N PRO A 43 3.88 11.25 -13.16
CA PRO A 43 3.41 10.11 -12.39
C PRO A 43 2.95 10.53 -10.98
N GLY A 44 1.81 10.00 -10.56
CA GLY A 44 1.16 10.32 -9.27
C GLY A 44 1.55 9.41 -8.10
N ASP A 45 2.67 8.68 -8.22
CA ASP A 45 3.18 7.85 -7.12
C ASP A 45 3.82 8.71 -6.02
N ASP A 46 4.29 8.05 -4.96
CA ASP A 46 4.85 8.72 -3.79
C ASP A 46 6.34 9.03 -3.89
N ARG A 47 6.94 8.96 -5.09
CA ARG A 47 8.38 9.18 -5.26
C ARG A 47 8.71 10.65 -5.30
N ALA A 48 9.87 11.00 -4.76
CA ALA A 48 10.43 12.33 -4.91
C ALA A 48 10.55 12.68 -6.40
N THR A 49 9.82 13.70 -6.83
CA THR A 49 9.62 14.09 -8.22
C THR A 49 9.85 15.58 -8.38
N VAL A 50 10.75 15.94 -9.29
CA VAL A 50 10.90 17.31 -9.78
C VAL A 50 10.32 17.36 -11.19
N LEU A 51 9.36 18.25 -11.42
CA LEU A 51 8.88 18.58 -12.76
C LEU A 51 9.71 19.74 -13.28
N LEU A 52 10.50 19.49 -14.33
CA LEU A 52 11.09 20.54 -15.14
C LEU A 52 10.07 20.97 -16.20
N LEU A 53 9.33 22.03 -15.88
CA LEU A 53 8.31 22.61 -16.73
C LEU A 53 8.97 23.49 -17.79
N SER A 54 8.63 23.27 -19.05
CA SER A 54 9.06 24.09 -20.18
C SER A 54 7.85 24.42 -21.07
N GLU A 55 8.01 25.38 -21.97
CA GLU A 55 6.95 25.84 -22.88
C GLU A 55 6.31 24.68 -23.66
N GLU A 56 7.08 23.65 -24.04
CA GLU A 56 6.58 22.50 -24.81
C GLU A 56 5.55 21.64 -24.06
N LEU A 57 5.54 21.70 -22.73
CA LEU A 57 4.58 20.98 -21.89
C LEU A 57 3.31 21.79 -21.59
N LEU A 58 3.25 23.06 -21.99
CA LEU A 58 2.11 23.92 -21.72
C LEU A 58 0.99 23.67 -22.74
N PRO A 59 -0.21 23.23 -22.31
CA PRO A 59 -1.33 23.04 -23.22
C PRO A 59 -1.88 24.40 -23.69
N GLU A 60 -2.43 24.44 -24.91
CA GLU A 60 -3.04 25.65 -25.50
C GLU A 60 -4.19 26.22 -24.65
N GLY A 61 -4.87 25.37 -23.86
CA GLY A 61 -5.95 25.75 -22.94
C GLY A 61 -5.49 26.28 -21.57
N GLY A 62 -4.19 26.37 -21.33
CA GLY A 62 -3.60 26.80 -20.06
C GLY A 62 -3.28 25.65 -19.11
N ALA A 63 -2.16 25.77 -18.40
CA ALA A 63 -1.63 24.71 -17.53
C ALA A 63 -2.16 24.73 -16.08
N GLY A 64 -2.93 25.77 -15.69
CA GLY A 64 -3.33 26.03 -14.30
C GLY A 64 -3.95 24.83 -13.58
N PRO A 65 -5.09 24.30 -14.07
CA PRO A 65 -5.76 23.16 -13.44
C PRO A 65 -4.86 21.93 -13.29
N LEU A 66 -4.07 21.62 -14.33
CA LEU A 66 -3.17 20.47 -14.31
C LEU A 66 -2.04 20.64 -13.29
N LEU A 67 -1.50 21.85 -13.14
CA LEU A 67 -0.47 22.15 -12.16
C LEU A 67 -1.01 22.14 -10.71
N GLU A 68 -2.24 22.63 -10.52
CA GLU A 68 -2.94 22.63 -9.23
C GLU A 68 -3.26 21.20 -8.75
N GLU A 69 -3.59 20.29 -9.68
CA GLU A 69 -3.87 18.88 -9.38
C GLU A 69 -2.60 18.05 -9.10
N LEU A 70 -1.41 18.56 -9.39
CA LEU A 70 -0.17 17.84 -9.12
C LEU A 70 -0.04 17.52 -7.61
N PRO A 71 0.43 16.31 -7.25
CA PRO A 71 0.70 15.99 -5.86
C PRO A 71 1.60 17.05 -5.21
N ALA A 72 1.30 17.42 -3.97
CA ALA A 72 2.01 18.49 -3.26
C ALA A 72 3.53 18.28 -3.18
N HIS A 73 3.98 17.02 -3.19
CA HIS A 73 5.39 16.67 -3.16
C HIS A 73 6.11 16.85 -4.50
N VAL A 74 5.42 17.05 -5.61
CA VAL A 74 6.04 17.35 -6.91
C VAL A 74 6.54 18.80 -6.88
N ALA A 75 7.86 18.98 -6.96
CA ALA A 75 8.47 20.30 -7.01
C ALA A 75 8.55 20.79 -8.46
N VAL A 76 7.92 21.92 -8.78
CA VAL A 76 7.89 22.48 -10.14
C VAL A 76 9.02 23.49 -10.32
N ILE A 77 9.93 23.20 -11.25
CA ILE A 77 10.97 24.12 -11.71
C ILE A 77 10.64 24.58 -13.12
N SER A 78 10.64 25.88 -13.38
CA SER A 78 10.50 26.39 -14.75
C SER A 78 11.84 26.45 -15.49
N ALA A 79 11.88 25.99 -16.74
CA ALA A 79 13.05 26.02 -17.62
C ALA A 79 13.16 27.32 -18.42
N ASP A 80 12.02 27.97 -18.67
CA ASP A 80 11.88 29.19 -19.48
C ASP A 80 10.83 30.14 -18.87
N GLU A 81 10.65 31.30 -19.51
CA GLU A 81 9.78 32.37 -19.03
C GLU A 81 8.28 32.05 -19.16
N ALA A 82 7.88 31.32 -20.20
CA ALA A 82 6.50 30.92 -20.41
C ALA A 82 6.06 29.93 -19.32
N ALA A 83 6.89 28.92 -19.07
CA ALA A 83 6.72 27.96 -17.97
C ALA A 83 6.74 28.66 -16.61
N ARG A 84 7.61 29.66 -16.41
CA ARG A 84 7.67 30.44 -15.16
C ARG A 84 6.35 31.15 -14.91
N THR A 85 5.84 31.87 -15.90
CA THR A 85 4.58 32.60 -15.81
C THR A 85 3.42 31.66 -15.50
N ALA A 86 3.33 30.51 -16.18
CA ALA A 86 2.29 29.51 -15.95
C ALA A 86 2.34 28.92 -14.53
N ALA A 87 3.54 28.56 -14.04
CA ALA A 87 3.70 27.99 -12.70
C ALA A 87 3.51 29.02 -11.57
N GLU A 88 3.86 30.28 -11.78
CA GLU A 88 3.58 31.38 -10.84
C GLU A 88 2.07 31.63 -10.75
N ALA A 89 1.37 31.67 -11.89
CA ALA A 89 -0.08 31.88 -11.93
C ALA A 89 -0.86 30.76 -11.20
N ALA A 90 -0.35 29.53 -11.22
CA ALA A 90 -0.92 28.39 -10.49
C ALA A 90 -0.45 28.29 -9.03
N GLU A 91 0.41 29.19 -8.55
CA GLU A 91 1.06 29.11 -7.22
C GLU A 91 1.83 27.80 -6.98
N ARG A 92 2.37 27.19 -8.04
CA ARG A 92 3.13 25.91 -7.98
C ARG A 92 4.62 26.08 -8.20
N LEU A 93 5.08 27.25 -8.64
CA LEU A 93 6.50 27.48 -8.89
C LEU A 93 7.32 27.30 -7.59
N PHE A 94 8.22 26.32 -7.59
CA PHE A 94 9.21 26.20 -6.54
C PHE A 94 10.38 27.15 -6.80
N LEU A 95 11.00 27.05 -7.99
CA LEU A 95 12.15 27.86 -8.42
C LEU A 95 12.18 27.99 -9.93
N HIS A 96 12.72 29.09 -10.45
CA HIS A 96 13.12 29.19 -11.86
C HIS A 96 14.55 28.66 -12.06
N LEU A 97 14.76 27.86 -13.10
CA LEU A 97 16.07 27.29 -13.39
C LEU A 97 17.01 28.38 -13.95
N PRO A 98 18.22 28.56 -13.38
CA PRO A 98 19.18 29.51 -13.92
C PRO A 98 19.58 29.18 -15.37
N GLY A 99 20.00 30.22 -16.09
CA GLY A 99 20.52 30.12 -17.45
C GLY A 99 21.65 29.09 -17.62
N PRO A 100 21.90 28.64 -18.86
CA PRO A 100 22.87 27.56 -19.15
C PRO A 100 24.32 27.94 -18.82
N ASP A 101 24.62 29.23 -18.71
CA ASP A 101 25.92 29.81 -18.34
C ASP A 101 26.26 29.63 -16.84
N ALA A 102 25.32 29.16 -16.02
CA ALA A 102 25.46 29.00 -14.58
C ALA A 102 25.29 27.53 -14.10
N PRO A 103 26.14 26.57 -14.55
CA PRO A 103 25.96 25.14 -14.29
C PRO A 103 25.92 24.80 -12.79
N THR A 104 26.75 25.46 -11.97
CA THR A 104 26.74 25.27 -10.51
C THR A 104 25.43 25.71 -9.86
N HIS A 105 24.82 26.81 -10.35
CA HIS A 105 23.54 27.27 -9.84
C HIS A 105 22.39 26.34 -10.26
N ARG A 106 22.43 25.80 -11.49
CA ARG A 106 21.48 24.77 -11.95
C ARG A 106 21.54 23.51 -11.10
N THR A 107 22.74 22.98 -10.84
CA THR A 107 22.91 21.81 -9.96
C THR A 107 22.38 22.06 -8.56
N ARG A 108 22.64 23.25 -7.99
CA ARG A 108 22.10 23.63 -6.67
C ARG A 108 20.58 23.73 -6.66
N ALA A 109 19.98 24.31 -7.70
CA ALA A 109 18.53 24.42 -7.83
C ALA A 109 17.87 23.04 -7.92
N LEU A 110 18.41 22.14 -8.74
CA LEU A 110 17.94 20.76 -8.85
C LEU A 110 18.06 20.01 -7.51
N HIS A 111 19.21 20.12 -6.83
CA HIS A 111 19.39 19.50 -5.52
C HIS A 111 18.42 20.05 -4.47
N ALA A 112 18.15 21.36 -4.48
CA ALA A 112 17.19 21.97 -3.57
C ALA A 112 15.78 21.44 -3.81
N ALA A 113 15.35 21.37 -5.08
CA ALA A 113 14.03 20.85 -5.46
C ALA A 113 13.88 19.36 -5.15
N LEU A 114 14.90 18.54 -5.46
CA LEU A 114 14.91 17.12 -5.13
C LEU A 114 14.78 16.87 -3.62
N ARG A 115 15.52 17.64 -2.81
CA ARG A 115 15.42 17.55 -1.34
C ARG A 115 14.06 18.00 -0.84
N HIS A 116 13.52 19.09 -1.37
CA HIS A 116 12.20 19.59 -1.02
C HIS A 116 11.13 18.54 -1.33
N SER A 117 11.14 18.01 -2.55
CA SER A 117 10.25 16.95 -2.98
C SER A 117 10.39 15.70 -2.11
N ALA A 118 11.62 15.26 -1.80
CA ALA A 118 11.85 14.08 -0.96
C ALA A 118 11.27 14.23 0.45
N VAL A 119 11.40 15.41 1.06
CA VAL A 119 10.82 15.69 2.39
C VAL A 119 9.30 15.61 2.35
N LEU A 120 8.66 16.26 1.37
CA LEU A 120 7.21 16.24 1.23
C LEU A 120 6.67 14.85 0.87
N ALA A 121 7.37 14.13 -0.01
CA ALA A 121 7.02 12.77 -0.39
C ALA A 121 7.12 11.82 0.82
N GLY A 122 8.18 11.95 1.62
CA GLY A 122 8.33 11.21 2.88
C GLY A 122 7.19 11.50 3.86
N ALA A 123 6.86 12.77 4.07
CA ALA A 123 5.76 13.16 4.96
C ALA A 123 4.40 12.61 4.49
N ALA A 124 4.14 12.66 3.17
CA ALA A 124 2.91 12.12 2.60
C ALA A 124 2.81 10.60 2.77
N ARG A 125 3.92 9.86 2.58
CA ARG A 125 3.96 8.40 2.80
C ARG A 125 3.65 8.04 4.24
N THR A 126 4.35 8.69 5.18
CA THR A 126 4.11 8.48 6.61
C THR A 126 2.68 8.84 7.01
N GLY A 127 2.11 9.90 6.44
CA GLY A 127 0.70 10.26 6.65
C GLY A 127 -0.26 9.15 6.21
N ARG A 128 -0.10 8.62 4.99
CA ARG A 128 -0.92 7.52 4.48
C ARG A 128 -0.76 6.22 5.26
N GLU A 129 0.47 5.88 5.67
CA GLU A 129 0.73 4.71 6.52
C GLU A 129 0.01 4.83 7.86
N LEU A 130 0.04 6.02 8.48
CA LEU A 130 -0.66 6.29 9.73
C LEU A 130 -2.18 6.18 9.57
N GLU A 131 -2.74 6.79 8.51
CA GLU A 131 -4.18 6.69 8.21
C GLU A 131 -4.61 5.24 7.99
N ARG A 132 -3.82 4.47 7.24
CA ARG A 132 -4.08 3.06 7.00
C ARG A 132 -4.06 2.26 8.31
N ALA A 133 -3.01 2.40 9.12
CA ALA A 133 -2.90 1.72 10.40
C ALA A 133 -4.03 2.11 11.36
N HIS A 134 -4.43 3.39 11.37
CA HIS A 134 -5.55 3.85 12.19
C HIS A 134 -6.89 3.26 11.72
N GLY A 135 -7.08 3.15 10.40
CA GLY A 135 -8.23 2.45 9.80
C GLY A 135 -8.29 0.99 10.22
N GLU A 136 -7.17 0.26 10.09
CA GLU A 136 -7.06 -1.15 10.48
C GLU A 136 -7.35 -1.37 11.97
N LEU A 137 -6.82 -0.50 12.85
CA LEU A 137 -7.14 -0.53 14.29
C LEU A 137 -8.61 -0.20 14.57
N GLY A 138 -9.19 0.75 13.84
CA GLY A 138 -10.60 1.10 13.96
C GLY A 138 -11.51 -0.06 13.59
N GLU A 139 -11.19 -0.79 12.52
CA GLU A 139 -11.89 -1.99 12.11
C GLU A 139 -11.78 -3.11 13.15
N LEU A 140 -10.56 -3.39 13.64
CA LEU A 140 -10.34 -4.40 14.68
C LEU A 140 -11.10 -4.08 15.96
N ASN A 141 -11.10 -2.82 16.38
CA ASN A 141 -11.84 -2.36 17.56
C ASN A 141 -13.36 -2.52 17.36
N ARG A 142 -13.88 -2.14 16.18
CA ARG A 142 -15.30 -2.32 15.84
C ARG A 142 -15.70 -3.81 15.87
N VAL A 143 -14.85 -4.68 15.34
CA VAL A 143 -15.05 -6.14 15.38
C VAL A 143 -15.06 -6.65 16.81
N GLY A 144 -14.06 -6.28 17.61
CA GLY A 144 -13.98 -6.69 19.02
C GLY A 144 -15.20 -6.25 19.82
N MET A 145 -15.66 -5.00 19.64
CA MET A 145 -16.87 -4.50 20.29
C MET A 145 -18.13 -5.26 19.87
N ALA A 146 -18.30 -5.55 18.58
CA ALA A 146 -19.44 -6.34 18.10
C ALA A 146 -19.48 -7.72 18.76
N LEU A 147 -18.34 -8.42 18.80
CA LEU A 147 -18.21 -9.72 19.44
C LEU A 147 -18.48 -9.66 20.95
N MET A 148 -17.93 -8.69 21.68
CA MET A 148 -18.13 -8.54 23.13
C MET A 148 -19.57 -8.18 23.51
N SER A 149 -20.30 -7.52 22.62
CA SER A 149 -21.68 -7.09 22.86
C SER A 149 -22.74 -8.17 22.57
N GLU A 150 -22.38 -9.18 21.78
CA GLU A 150 -23.29 -10.26 21.40
C GLU A 150 -23.50 -11.22 22.58
N ARG A 151 -24.76 -11.50 22.88
CA ARG A 151 -25.18 -12.34 24.01
C ARG A 151 -25.75 -13.68 23.58
N ASP A 152 -26.16 -13.81 22.33
CA ASP A 152 -26.63 -15.05 21.73
C ASP A 152 -25.41 -15.88 21.28
N PRO A 153 -25.15 -17.05 21.88
CA PRO A 153 -23.99 -17.88 21.53
C PRO A 153 -23.96 -18.29 20.07
N ASP A 154 -25.11 -18.60 19.47
CA ASP A 154 -25.17 -19.03 18.07
C ASP A 154 -24.79 -17.87 17.15
N ARG A 155 -25.34 -16.68 17.41
CA ARG A 155 -24.97 -15.46 16.67
C ARG A 155 -23.50 -15.11 16.86
N LEU A 156 -22.98 -15.24 18.07
CA LEU A 156 -21.58 -14.98 18.37
C LEU A 156 -20.66 -15.89 17.55
N LEU A 157 -20.91 -17.20 17.52
CA LEU A 157 -20.13 -18.15 16.70
C LEU A 157 -20.17 -17.80 15.21
N GLY A 158 -21.34 -17.40 14.71
CA GLY A 158 -21.49 -16.91 13.33
C GLY A 158 -20.71 -15.62 13.06
N LEU A 159 -20.73 -14.66 13.99
CA LEU A 159 -19.95 -13.44 13.90
C LEU A 159 -18.45 -13.73 13.94
N ILE A 160 -17.98 -14.60 14.83
CA ILE A 160 -16.57 -15.02 14.90
C ILE A 160 -16.10 -15.56 13.55
N LEU A 161 -16.86 -16.51 12.96
CA LEU A 161 -16.53 -17.06 11.65
C LEU A 161 -16.51 -15.99 10.56
N THR A 162 -17.51 -15.12 10.53
CA THR A 162 -17.61 -14.03 9.53
C THR A 162 -16.38 -13.12 9.61
N GLN A 163 -15.95 -12.75 10.81
CA GLN A 163 -14.81 -11.85 10.99
C GLN A 163 -13.48 -12.57 10.74
N ALA A 164 -13.32 -13.81 11.20
CA ALA A 164 -12.12 -14.60 10.94
C ALA A 164 -11.88 -14.77 9.43
N ARG A 165 -12.91 -15.19 8.69
CA ARG A 165 -12.85 -15.36 7.22
C ARG A 165 -12.52 -14.07 6.49
N ARG A 166 -13.10 -12.94 6.91
CA ARG A 166 -12.78 -11.61 6.34
C ARG A 166 -11.33 -11.22 6.60
N LEU A 167 -10.82 -11.42 7.81
CA LEU A 167 -9.45 -11.07 8.19
C LEU A 167 -8.40 -11.93 7.48
N THR A 168 -8.69 -13.21 7.25
CA THR A 168 -7.77 -14.14 6.60
C THR A 168 -7.99 -14.26 5.09
N GLY A 169 -8.99 -13.56 4.53
CA GLY A 169 -9.37 -13.69 3.12
C GLY A 169 -9.85 -15.10 2.73
N SER A 170 -10.44 -15.83 3.68
CA SER A 170 -10.80 -17.25 3.50
C SER A 170 -12.21 -17.45 2.94
N ASP A 171 -12.34 -18.33 1.95
CA ASP A 171 -13.63 -18.74 1.38
C ASP A 171 -14.51 -19.50 2.38
N ALA A 172 -13.93 -20.26 3.30
CA ALA A 172 -14.66 -21.04 4.29
C ALA A 172 -13.98 -21.08 5.66
N GLY A 173 -14.73 -21.45 6.69
CA GLY A 173 -14.23 -21.66 8.05
C GLY A 173 -15.20 -22.48 8.89
N SER A 174 -14.68 -23.21 9.88
CA SER A 174 -15.47 -23.98 10.85
C SER A 174 -14.94 -23.82 12.27
N LEU A 175 -15.83 -23.92 13.26
CA LEU A 175 -15.52 -23.85 14.69
C LEU A 175 -15.76 -25.21 15.35
N TYR A 176 -14.85 -25.59 16.24
CA TYR A 176 -14.92 -26.81 17.04
C TYR A 176 -14.74 -26.50 18.52
N LEU A 177 -15.38 -27.28 19.39
CA LEU A 177 -15.22 -27.21 20.84
C LEU A 177 -14.70 -28.53 21.39
N VAL A 178 -13.73 -28.45 22.32
CA VAL A 178 -13.30 -29.63 23.05
C VAL A 178 -14.38 -30.00 24.08
N VAL A 179 -14.92 -31.21 23.97
CA VAL A 179 -15.94 -31.78 24.87
C VAL A 179 -15.46 -33.08 25.49
N GLU A 180 -16.03 -33.45 26.64
CA GLU A 180 -15.86 -34.78 27.20
C GLU A 180 -16.74 -35.78 26.43
N GLY A 181 -16.14 -36.84 25.92
CA GLY A 181 -16.84 -37.93 25.26
C GLY A 181 -17.40 -38.94 26.26
N GLU A 182 -18.41 -39.71 25.82
CA GLU A 182 -19.16 -40.66 26.66
C GLU A 182 -18.31 -41.72 27.38
N ALA A 183 -17.10 -42.00 26.89
CA ALA A 183 -16.16 -42.97 27.46
C ALA A 183 -14.98 -42.32 28.23
N GLY A 184 -15.06 -41.03 28.58
CA GLY A 184 -14.03 -40.30 29.34
C GLY A 184 -12.85 -39.78 28.51
N GLY A 185 -12.93 -39.85 27.17
CA GLY A 185 -11.94 -39.27 26.24
C GLY A 185 -12.37 -37.90 25.72
N ARG A 186 -11.43 -36.97 25.50
CA ARG A 186 -11.72 -35.66 24.90
C ARG A 186 -11.97 -35.77 23.40
N ARG A 187 -12.97 -35.05 22.89
CA ARG A 187 -13.35 -35.02 21.47
C ARG A 187 -13.56 -33.58 21.01
N LEU A 188 -13.50 -33.36 19.69
CA LEU A 188 -13.86 -32.09 19.07
C LEU A 188 -15.28 -32.16 18.55
N HIS A 189 -16.18 -31.37 19.10
CA HIS A 189 -17.55 -31.21 18.61
C HIS A 189 -17.60 -30.09 17.57
N PHE A 190 -18.14 -30.38 16.40
CA PHE A 190 -18.37 -29.38 15.36
C PHE A 190 -19.50 -28.44 15.81
N LEU A 191 -19.23 -27.14 15.86
CA LEU A 191 -20.22 -26.15 16.28
C LEU A 191 -20.91 -25.47 15.11
N ARG A 192 -20.13 -25.02 14.11
CA ARG A 192 -20.64 -24.21 13.01
C ARG A 192 -19.66 -24.14 11.85
N ALA A 193 -20.17 -24.00 10.62
CA ALA A 193 -19.37 -23.58 9.47
C ALA A 193 -19.98 -22.40 8.71
N GLN A 194 -19.13 -21.77 7.90
CA GLN A 194 -19.52 -20.83 6.85
C GLN A 194 -18.66 -21.08 5.61
N ASN A 195 -19.27 -20.96 4.43
CA ASN A 195 -18.59 -21.11 3.15
C ASN A 195 -19.31 -20.22 2.12
N ASP A 196 -18.59 -19.31 1.47
CA ASP A 196 -19.21 -18.41 0.46
C ASP A 196 -19.45 -19.12 -0.88
N SER A 197 -18.55 -20.02 -1.27
CA SER A 197 -18.68 -20.82 -2.49
C SER A 197 -19.78 -21.90 -2.40
N LEU A 198 -20.11 -22.38 -1.20
CA LEU A 198 -21.12 -23.40 -0.93
C LEU A 198 -22.04 -22.99 0.24
N PRO A 199 -22.91 -21.99 0.04
CA PRO A 199 -23.73 -21.39 1.11
C PRO A 199 -24.83 -22.33 1.63
N GLU A 200 -25.21 -23.36 0.87
CA GLU A 200 -26.25 -24.33 1.22
C GLU A 200 -25.69 -25.58 1.93
N MET A 201 -24.41 -25.59 2.30
CA MET A 201 -23.86 -26.73 3.05
C MET A 201 -24.59 -26.89 4.39
N PRO A 202 -25.05 -28.11 4.73
CA PRO A 202 -25.63 -28.37 6.04
C PRO A 202 -24.57 -28.18 7.12
N ASP A 203 -24.97 -27.59 8.26
CA ASP A 203 -24.17 -27.63 9.49
C ASP A 203 -24.25 -29.06 10.03
N PRO A 204 -23.21 -29.91 9.87
CA PRO A 204 -23.30 -31.30 10.27
C PRO A 204 -22.99 -31.39 11.77
N ASP A 205 -23.83 -32.09 12.52
CA ASP A 205 -23.58 -32.35 13.95
C ASP A 205 -22.77 -33.64 14.09
N PHE A 206 -21.46 -33.51 14.31
CA PHE A 206 -20.55 -34.64 14.48
C PHE A 206 -19.40 -34.33 15.45
N THR A 207 -18.72 -35.39 15.88
CA THR A 207 -17.52 -35.27 16.71
C THR A 207 -16.32 -35.95 16.07
N LEU A 208 -15.15 -35.30 16.15
CA LEU A 208 -13.86 -35.85 15.75
C LEU A 208 -13.06 -36.28 16.99
N PRO A 209 -12.19 -37.29 16.89
CA PRO A 209 -11.18 -37.55 17.91
C PRO A 209 -10.25 -36.36 18.11
N LEU A 210 -9.83 -36.09 19.35
CA LEU A 210 -8.76 -35.14 19.65
C LEU A 210 -7.40 -35.85 19.53
N ASP A 211 -7.01 -36.16 18.30
CA ASP A 211 -5.75 -36.84 17.96
C ASP A 211 -5.20 -36.35 16.60
N ARG A 212 -4.13 -36.98 16.11
CA ARG A 212 -3.47 -36.61 14.85
C ARG A 212 -4.16 -37.16 13.58
N THR A 213 -5.35 -37.74 13.69
CA THR A 213 -6.03 -38.37 12.53
C THR A 213 -6.80 -37.37 11.65
N SER A 214 -6.96 -36.13 12.11
CA SER A 214 -7.58 -35.04 11.35
C SER A 214 -6.82 -33.73 11.54
N VAL A 215 -6.93 -32.81 10.58
CA VAL A 215 -6.30 -31.48 10.64
C VAL A 215 -6.77 -30.71 11.88
N ALA A 216 -8.08 -30.72 12.15
CA ALA A 216 -8.67 -30.07 13.33
C ALA A 216 -8.20 -30.73 14.64
N GLY A 217 -8.17 -32.07 14.67
CA GLY A 217 -7.66 -32.84 15.81
C GLY A 217 -6.19 -32.53 16.11
N TYR A 218 -5.36 -32.52 15.07
CA TYR A 218 -3.93 -32.22 15.18
C TYR A 218 -3.70 -30.80 15.72
N ALA A 219 -4.36 -29.79 15.12
CA ALA A 219 -4.21 -28.40 15.53
C ALA A 219 -4.67 -28.16 16.98
N ALA A 220 -5.78 -28.78 17.38
CA ALA A 220 -6.27 -28.69 18.75
C ALA A 220 -5.36 -29.44 19.76
N LEU A 221 -4.69 -30.51 19.33
CA LEU A 221 -3.74 -31.26 20.15
C LEU A 221 -2.40 -30.53 20.30
N SER A 222 -1.90 -29.91 19.23
CA SER A 222 -0.63 -29.18 19.24
C SER A 222 -0.74 -27.84 19.98
N GLY A 223 -1.91 -27.19 19.90
CA GLY A 223 -2.12 -25.83 20.41
C GLY A 223 -1.44 -24.74 19.56
N GLU A 224 -0.90 -25.10 18.40
CA GLU A 224 -0.17 -24.22 17.49
C GLU A 224 -0.93 -24.09 16.15
N PRO A 225 -0.90 -22.91 15.50
CA PRO A 225 -1.45 -22.75 14.16
C PRO A 225 -0.80 -23.71 13.16
N LEU A 226 -1.61 -24.42 12.39
CA LEU A 226 -1.17 -25.29 11.29
C LEU A 226 -1.54 -24.64 9.96
N ILE A 227 -0.52 -24.33 9.13
CA ILE A 227 -0.68 -23.73 7.81
C ILE A 227 -0.22 -24.76 6.79
N LEU A 228 -1.13 -25.14 5.89
CA LEU A 228 -0.87 -26.09 4.81
C LEU A 228 -1.03 -25.35 3.48
N GLU A 229 0.00 -25.36 2.63
CA GLU A 229 -0.07 -24.74 1.30
C GLU A 229 -1.03 -25.51 0.38
N ASP A 230 -1.01 -26.84 0.46
CA ASP A 230 -1.95 -27.73 -0.21
C ASP A 230 -2.50 -28.76 0.78
N ALA A 231 -3.83 -28.79 0.95
CA ALA A 231 -4.51 -29.71 1.84
C ALA A 231 -4.49 -31.17 1.36
N TYR A 232 -4.22 -31.42 0.07
CA TYR A 232 -4.04 -32.75 -0.49
C TYR A 232 -2.59 -33.26 -0.36
N GLU A 233 -1.64 -32.38 -0.08
CA GLU A 233 -0.22 -32.69 0.13
C GLU A 233 0.20 -32.42 1.57
N ILE A 234 -0.38 -33.17 2.51
CA ILE A 234 -0.02 -33.04 3.93
C ILE A 234 1.40 -33.61 4.14
N PRO A 235 2.35 -32.82 4.68
CA PRO A 235 3.70 -33.30 4.98
C PRO A 235 3.67 -34.50 5.94
N GLY A 236 4.56 -35.47 5.73
CA GLY A 236 4.78 -36.55 6.69
C GLY A 236 5.48 -36.02 7.96
N ASP A 237 5.20 -36.67 9.10
CA ASP A 237 5.81 -36.38 10.41
C ASP A 237 7.36 -36.41 10.38
#